data_AF-A0A7V9SUS2-F1
#
_entry.id   AF-A0A7V9SUS2-F1
#
_cell.length_a   1.000
_cell.length_b   1.000
_cell.length_c   1.000
_cell.angle_alpha   90.00
_cell.angle_beta   90.00
_cell.angle_gamma   90.00
#
_symmetry.space_group_name_H-M   'P 1'
#
loop_
_entity.id
_entity.type
_entity.pdbx_description
1 polymer ?
#
loop_
_entity_poly.entity_id
_entity_poly.type
_entity_poly.pdbx_seq_one_letter_code
_entity_poly.pdbx_strand_id
1 'polypeptide(L)' 'MTLDPCEKCEELLQPYLDRDLTDAEHREAESHLDDCGYCRKRYRFEESLRRYVRQAWAEGMPPELKAKLSALRTPL' A
#
# COMPACT_ATOMS: atom_id res chain seq x y z
N MET A 1 -16.80 18.79 17.44
CA MET A 1 -15.88 17.83 18.07
C MET A 1 -14.61 17.86 17.25
N THR A 2 -13.50 18.31 17.83
CA THR A 2 -12.19 18.28 17.16
C THR A 2 -11.72 16.83 17.18
N LEU A 3 -11.73 16.14 16.03
CA LEU A 3 -11.06 14.84 15.90
C LEU A 3 -9.61 15.01 16.33
N ASP A 4 -9.09 14.04 17.08
CA ASP A 4 -7.66 13.99 17.39
C ASP A 4 -6.89 13.99 16.05
N PRO A 5 -5.85 14.83 15.86
CA PRO A 5 -5.04 14.81 14.65
C PRO A 5 -4.50 13.42 14.29
N CYS A 6 -4.27 12.56 15.30
CA CYS A 6 -3.87 11.18 15.09
C CYS A 6 -5.02 10.32 14.53
N GLU A 7 -6.25 10.52 14.99
CA GLU A 7 -7.44 9.80 14.50
C GLU A 7 -7.68 10.12 13.02
N LYS A 8 -7.59 11.40 12.64
CA LYS A 8 -7.65 11.81 11.23
C LYS A 8 -6.50 11.21 10.41
N CYS A 9 -5.29 11.16 10.96
CA CYS A 9 -4.16 10.53 10.27
C CYS A 9 -4.36 9.02 10.09
N GLU A 10 -5.00 8.34 11.04
CA GLU A 10 -5.32 6.92 10.92
C GLU A 10 -6.32 6.65 9.78
N GLU A 11 -7.31 7.53 9.58
CA GLU A 11 -8.25 7.44 8.45
C GLU A 11 -7.56 7.66 7.09
N LEU A 12 -6.62 8.62 7.03
CA LEU A 12 -5.86 8.93 5.80
C LEU A 12 -4.75 7.91 5.49
N LEU A 13 -4.41 7.02 6.42
CA LEU A 13 -3.25 6.14 6.29
C LEU A 13 -3.39 5.09 5.18
N GLN A 14 -4.58 4.49 5.01
CA GLN A 14 -4.80 3.52 3.92
C GLN A 14 -4.72 4.20 2.54
N PRO A 15 -5.49 5.28 2.27
CA PRO A 15 -5.36 6.02 1.00
C PRO A 15 -3.94 6.53 0.73
N TYR A 16 -3.21 6.97 1.77
CA TYR A 16 -1.81 7.37 1.65
C TYR A 16 -0.92 6.22 1.16
N LEU A 17 -1.07 5.01 1.73
CA LEU A 17 -0.34 3.82 1.31
C LEU A 17 -0.75 3.30 -0.08
N ASP A 18 -2.01 3.53 -0.46
CA ASP A 18 -2.56 3.17 -1.76
C ASP A 18 -2.27 4.21 -2.86
N ARG A 19 -1.71 5.37 -2.49
CA ARG A 19 -1.44 6.52 -3.37
C ARG A 19 -2.71 7.10 -4.00
N ASP A 20 -3.80 7.09 -3.24
CA ASP A 20 -5.14 7.52 -3.67
C ASP A 20 -5.58 8.84 -2.98
N LEU A 21 -4.62 9.60 -2.44
CA LEU A 21 -4.87 10.90 -1.84
C LEU A 21 -4.73 12.04 -2.85
N THR A 22 -5.47 13.12 -2.61
CA THR A 22 -5.20 14.40 -3.26
C THR A 22 -3.88 14.99 -2.75
N ASP A 23 -3.28 15.91 -3.53
CA ASP A 23 -2.06 16.61 -3.11
C ASP A 23 -2.20 17.34 -1.76
N ALA A 24 -3.40 17.83 -1.43
CA ALA A 24 -3.65 18.51 -0.17
C ALA A 24 -3.61 17.54 1.01
N GLU A 25 -4.30 16.41 0.88
CA GLU A 25 -4.35 15.37 1.92
C GLU A 25 -2.98 14.68 2.09
N HIS A 26 -2.23 14.51 1.00
CA HIS A 26 -0.88 13.96 1.06
C HIS A 26 0.04 14.83 1.92
N ARG A 27 0.03 16.16 1.70
CA ARG A 27 0.84 17.09 2.51
C ARG A 27 0.39 17.12 3.97
N GLU A 28 -0.91 17.00 4.23
CA GLU A 28 -1.44 16.93 5.59
C GLU A 28 -0.96 15.66 6.31
N ALA A 29 -1.06 14.50 5.65
CA ALA A 29 -0.57 13.24 6.19
C ALA A 29 0.94 13.27 6.42
N GLU A 30 1.73 13.77 5.47
CA GLU A 30 3.19 13.91 5.63
C GLU A 30 3.57 14.80 6.81
N SER A 31 2.96 15.98 6.92
CA SER A 31 3.20 16.89 8.04
C SER A 31 2.95 16.20 9.38
N HIS A 32 1.85 15.45 9.50
CA HIS A 32 1.56 14.74 10.74
C HIS A 32 2.53 13.58 11.00
N LEU A 33 2.92 12.82 9.98
CA LEU A 33 3.86 11.70 10.12
C LEU A 33 5.28 12.15 10.50
N ASP A 34 5.67 13.37 10.13
CA ASP A 34 6.94 13.97 10.53
C ASP A 34 6.95 14.41 12.00
N ASP A 35 5.82 14.95 12.49
CA ASP A 35 5.69 15.46 13.86
C ASP A 35 5.25 14.38 14.88
N CYS A 36 4.59 13.31 14.44
CA CYS A 36 4.00 12.30 15.30
C CYS A 36 4.74 10.95 15.23
N GLY A 37 5.56 10.67 16.25
CA GLY A 37 6.28 9.39 16.37
C GLY A 37 5.37 8.15 16.52
N TYR A 38 4.14 8.31 17.02
CA TYR A 38 3.17 7.21 17.12
C TYR A 38 2.62 6.82 15.75
N CYS A 39 2.06 7.78 15.00
CA CYS A 39 1.55 7.53 13.64
C CYS A 39 2.66 7.05 12.70
N ARG A 40 3.89 7.57 12.84
CA ARG A 40 5.04 7.11 12.07
C ARG A 40 5.38 5.63 12.29
N LYS A 41 5.26 5.13 13.52
CA LYS A 41 5.48 3.70 13.82
C LYS A 41 4.41 2.83 13.15
N ARG A 42 3.15 3.26 13.19
CA ARG A 42 2.04 2.57 12.52
C ARG A 42 2.23 2.50 11.01
N TYR A 43 2.57 3.63 10.40
CA TYR A 43 2.89 3.70 8.98
C TYR A 43 3.96 2.68 8.58
N ARG A 44 5.10 2.65 9.31
CA ARG A 44 6.18 1.68 9.04
C ARG A 44 5.75 0.23 9.21
N PHE A 45 4.90 -0.05 10.20
CA PHE A 45 4.35 -1.38 10.39
C PHE A 45 3.50 -1.80 9.20
N GLU A 46 2.56 -0.96 8.76
CA GLU A 46 1.69 -1.26 7.63
C GLU A 46 2.44 -1.37 6.30
N GLU A 47 3.43 -0.51 6.07
CA GLU A 47 4.32 -0.59 4.91
C GLU A 47 5.04 -1.95 4.89
N SER A 48 5.59 -2.38 6.03
CA SER A 48 6.29 -3.66 6.16
C SER A 48 5.34 -4.84 5.96
N LEU A 49 4.12 -4.75 6.51
CA LEU A 49 3.08 -5.77 6.34
C LEU A 49 2.68 -5.92 4.87
N ARG A 50 2.45 -4.81 4.15
CA ARG A 50 2.12 -4.83 2.72
C ARG A 50 3.22 -5.48 1.88
N ARG A 51 4.50 -5.24 2.21
CA ARG A 51 5.64 -5.92 1.58
C ARG A 51 5.62 -7.43 1.85
N TYR A 52 5.34 -7.83 3.09
CA TYR A 52 5.25 -9.24 3.47
C TYR A 52 4.10 -9.97 2.76
N VAL A 53 2.90 -9.38 2.74
CA VAL A 53 1.73 -9.94 2.05
C VAL A 53 2.02 -10.14 0.55
N ARG A 54 2.69 -9.17 -0.09
CA ARG A 54 3.09 -9.28 -1.50
C ARG A 54 4.05 -10.44 -1.74
N GLN A 55 4.97 -10.70 -0.83
CA GLN A 55 5.89 -11.84 -0.92
C GLN A 55 5.17 -13.17 -0.68
N ALA A 56 4.30 -13.23 0.33
CA ALA A 56 3.55 -14.44 0.65
C ALA A 56 2.60 -14.86 -0.48
N TRP A 57 2.05 -13.88 -1.21
CA TRP A 57 1.15 -14.12 -2.34
C TRP A 57 1.86 -14.20 -3.69
N ALA A 58 3.19 -14.16 -3.72
CA ALA A 58 3.94 -14.36 -4.96
C ALA A 58 3.96 -15.84 -5.34
N GLU A 59 2.81 -16.35 -5.78
CA GLU A 59 2.71 -17.69 -6.36
C GLU A 59 3.12 -17.63 -7.84
N GLY A 60 4.18 -18.36 -8.19
CA GLY A 60 4.64 -18.46 -9.57
C GLY A 60 3.62 -19.19 -10.43
N MET A 61 3.42 -18.73 -11.67
CA MET A 61 2.57 -19.45 -12.61
C MET A 61 3.11 -20.88 -12.83
N PRO A 62 2.27 -21.93 -12.66
CA PRO A 62 2.69 -23.30 -12.90
C PRO A 62 3.24 -23.47 -14.33
N PRO A 63 4.32 -24.26 -14.52
CA PRO A 63 4.97 -24.40 -15.82
C PRO A 63 4.00 -24.92 -16.90
N GLU A 64 3.05 -25.78 -16.54
CA GLU A 64 2.02 -26.31 -17.44
C GLU A 64 1.06 -25.22 -17.93
N LEU A 65 0.71 -24.25 -17.07
CA LEU A 65 -0.16 -23.15 -17.45
C LEU A 65 0.59 -22.16 -18.37
N LYS A 66 1.88 -21.91 -18.08
CA LYS A 66 2.76 -21.10 -18.91
C LYS A 66 2.93 -21.69 -20.33
N ALA A 67 3.08 -23.02 -20.42
CA ALA A 67 3.17 -23.72 -21.69
C ALA A 67 1.88 -23.59 -22.52
N LYS A 68 0.71 -23.78 -21.89
CA LYS A 68 -0.60 -23.60 -22.54
C LYS A 68 -0.80 -22.19 -23.08
N LEU A 69 -0.48 -21.16 -22.28
CA LEU A 69 -0.56 -19.76 -22.70
C LEU A 69 0.37 -19.46 -23.89
N SER A 70 1.57 -20.02 -23.88
CA SER A 70 2.54 -19.84 -24.97
C SER A 70 2.04 -20.47 -26.27
N ALA A 71 1.38 -21.62 -26.21
CA ALA A 71 0.79 -22.29 -27.37
C ALA A 71 -0.43 -21.56 -27.95
N LEU A 72 -1.15 -20.79 -27.13
CA LEU A 72 -2.32 -20.00 -27.54
C LEU A 72 -1.97 -18.63 -28.13
N ARG A 73 -0.71 -18.18 -28.02
CA ARG A 73 -0.26 -16.94 -28.67
C ARG A 73 -0.22 -17.13 -30.18
N THR A 74 -1.14 -16.49 -30.90
CA THR A 74 -1.04 -16.32 -32.35
C THR A 74 0.22 -15.50 -32.67
N PRO A 75 1.04 -15.90 -33.65
CA PRO A 75 2.17 -15.07 -34.08
C PRO A 75 1.62 -13.74 -34.61
N LEU A 76 2.19 -12.63 -34.11
CA LEU A 76 2.01 -11.29 -34.65
C LEU A 76 2.72 -11.17 -36.01
#